data_AF-A0A356TP32-F1
#
_entry.id   AF-A0A356TP32-F1
#
_cell.length_a   1.000
_cell.length_b   1.000
_cell.length_c   1.000
_cell.angle_alpha   90.00
_cell.angle_beta   90.00
_cell.angle_gamma   90.00
#
_symmetry.space_group_name_H-M   'P 1'
#
loop_
_entity.id
_entity.type
_entity.pdbx_description
1 polymer ?
#
loop_
_entity_poly.entity_id
_entity_poly.type
_entity_poly.pdbx_seq_one_letter_code
_entity_poly.pdbx_strand_id
1 'polypeptide(L)'
;SFREYAERWFGCSGRATEERVRVAMRLDELPNLSAAFAAGDLVYSAVRELTRVADAETEAEWLEVAEGKTASQIERMTSGKKPGDRPSDPTRPELERKRVTLNLSPSAYALLRQARDVLRKESGGTHLDDDAFIELLASSALSGGGGAEETRSRHQIALTVCECCKAATQDASGEQVPVGPEVVEMAECDAQVIGRVDISAGYERASQVIPPAVRRAVVRRHGGVCAVP
;
A
#
# COMPACT_ATOMS: atom_id res chain seq x y z
N SER A 1 -25.26 -2.61 -8.27
CA SER A 1 -24.00 -3.22 -8.78
C SER A 1 -23.81 -4.63 -8.22
N PHE A 2 -22.89 -5.45 -8.74
CA PHE A 2 -22.58 -6.79 -8.20
C PHE A 2 -22.27 -6.76 -6.70
N ARG A 3 -21.57 -5.71 -6.24
CA ARG A 3 -21.25 -5.46 -4.83
C ARG A 3 -22.48 -5.20 -3.96
N GLU A 4 -23.40 -4.35 -4.40
CA GLU A 4 -24.66 -4.09 -3.68
C GLU A 4 -25.54 -5.35 -3.60
N TYR A 5 -25.53 -6.16 -4.65
CA TYR A 5 -26.20 -7.46 -4.66
C TYR A 5 -25.56 -8.39 -3.62
N ALA A 6 -24.23 -8.48 -3.59
CA ALA A 6 -23.51 -9.33 -2.64
C ALA A 6 -23.66 -8.88 -1.17
N GLU A 7 -23.61 -7.57 -0.92
CA GLU A 7 -23.87 -6.98 0.39
C GLU A 7 -25.29 -7.30 0.87
N ARG A 8 -26.29 -7.13 0.00
CA ARG A 8 -27.71 -7.28 0.36
C ARG A 8 -28.14 -8.72 0.57
N TRP A 9 -27.63 -9.66 -0.22
CA TRP A 9 -28.10 -11.05 -0.21
C TRP A 9 -27.18 -12.02 0.53
N PHE A 10 -25.87 -11.75 0.56
CA PHE A 10 -24.89 -12.62 1.20
C PHE A 10 -24.24 -12.03 2.46
N GLY A 11 -24.63 -10.81 2.86
CA GLY A 11 -24.10 -10.13 4.05
C GLY A 11 -22.59 -9.85 3.97
N CYS A 12 -22.00 -10.00 2.78
CA CYS A 12 -20.58 -9.77 2.57
C CYS A 12 -20.35 -8.28 2.35
N SER A 13 -19.57 -7.63 3.23
CA SER A 13 -19.13 -6.25 2.95
C SER A 13 -18.47 -6.18 1.57
N GLY A 14 -18.55 -5.04 0.90
CA GLY A 14 -17.99 -4.90 -0.43
C GLY A 14 -16.51 -5.23 -0.53
N ARG A 15 -15.73 -4.84 0.49
CA ARG A 15 -14.32 -5.23 0.63
C ARG A 15 -14.13 -6.74 0.64
N ALA A 16 -14.98 -7.45 1.39
CA ALA A 16 -14.93 -8.90 1.48
C ALA A 16 -15.39 -9.59 0.19
N THR A 17 -16.22 -8.92 -0.61
CA THR A 17 -16.65 -9.37 -1.93
C THR A 17 -15.53 -9.20 -2.95
N GLU A 18 -14.90 -8.02 -3.00
CA GLU A 18 -13.80 -7.70 -3.91
C GLU A 18 -12.61 -8.64 -3.70
N GLU A 19 -12.24 -8.90 -2.45
CA GLU A 19 -11.16 -9.83 -2.16
C GLU A 19 -11.48 -11.27 -2.59
N ARG A 20 -12.74 -11.70 -2.48
CA ARG A 20 -13.15 -13.03 -2.97
C ARG A 20 -13.10 -13.11 -4.49
N VAL A 21 -13.49 -12.04 -5.18
CA VAL A 21 -13.41 -11.97 -6.65
C VAL A 21 -11.94 -12.04 -7.10
N ARG A 22 -11.03 -11.28 -6.47
CA ARG A 22 -9.59 -11.36 -6.75
C ARG A 22 -9.06 -12.79 -6.58
N VAL A 23 -9.39 -13.43 -5.46
CA VAL A 23 -8.97 -14.82 -5.20
C VAL A 23 -9.51 -15.75 -6.27
N ALA A 24 -10.79 -15.66 -6.60
CA ALA A 24 -11.42 -16.49 -7.63
C ALA A 24 -10.72 -16.33 -8.99
N MET A 25 -10.49 -15.10 -9.44
CA MET A 25 -9.80 -14.83 -10.71
C MET A 25 -8.37 -15.38 -10.72
N ARG A 26 -7.65 -15.33 -9.60
CA ARG A 26 -6.30 -15.92 -9.50
C ARG A 26 -6.33 -17.45 -9.49
N LEU A 27 -7.35 -18.07 -8.91
CA LEU A 27 -7.50 -19.53 -8.91
C LEU A 27 -7.77 -20.10 -10.30
N ASP A 28 -8.34 -19.33 -11.23
CA ASP A 28 -8.47 -19.74 -12.63
C ASP A 28 -7.11 -19.97 -13.32
N GLU A 29 -6.06 -19.31 -12.83
CA GLU A 29 -4.68 -19.42 -13.32
C GLU A 29 -3.82 -20.41 -12.49
N LEU A 30 -4.36 -20.94 -11.39
CA LEU A 30 -3.64 -21.72 -10.37
C LEU A 30 -4.37 -23.04 -10.10
N PRO A 31 -4.35 -23.99 -11.05
CA PRO A 31 -5.18 -25.19 -11.01
C PRO A 31 -4.88 -26.09 -9.81
N ASN A 32 -3.61 -26.18 -9.35
CA ASN A 32 -3.29 -27.02 -8.21
C ASN A 32 -3.80 -26.41 -6.90
N LEU A 33 -3.66 -25.09 -6.72
CA LEU A 33 -4.23 -24.39 -5.58
C LEU A 33 -5.77 -24.45 -5.58
N SER A 34 -6.38 -24.34 -6.76
CA SER A 34 -7.82 -24.47 -6.94
C SER A 34 -8.32 -25.86 -6.53
N ALA A 35 -7.61 -26.91 -6.95
CA ALA A 35 -7.90 -28.29 -6.57
C ALA A 35 -7.76 -28.51 -5.05
N ALA A 36 -6.67 -28.07 -4.44
CA ALA A 36 -6.45 -28.19 -2.99
C ALA A 36 -7.51 -27.43 -2.18
N PHE A 37 -7.93 -26.26 -2.65
CA PHE A 37 -9.02 -25.52 -2.01
C PHE A 37 -10.36 -26.23 -2.13
N ALA A 38 -10.68 -26.77 -3.32
CA ALA A 38 -11.91 -27.52 -3.57
C ALA A 38 -11.98 -28.83 -2.76
N ALA A 39 -10.84 -29.48 -2.54
CA ALA A 39 -10.71 -30.67 -1.69
C ALA A 39 -10.86 -30.37 -0.19
N GLY A 40 -10.73 -29.10 0.22
CA GLY A 40 -10.79 -28.68 1.62
C GLY A 40 -9.46 -28.80 2.37
N ASP A 41 -8.36 -29.07 1.66
CA ASP A 41 -7.02 -29.19 2.24
C ASP A 41 -6.47 -27.84 2.71
N LEU A 42 -6.93 -26.76 2.09
CA LEU A 42 -6.59 -25.39 2.44
C LEU A 42 -7.81 -24.58 2.87
N VAL A 43 -7.66 -23.81 3.95
CA VAL A 43 -8.66 -22.81 4.35
C VAL A 43 -8.57 -21.57 3.45
N TYR A 44 -9.69 -20.86 3.28
CA TYR A 44 -9.75 -19.65 2.43
C TYR A 44 -8.68 -18.61 2.76
N SER A 45 -8.34 -18.42 4.05
CA SER A 45 -7.30 -17.47 4.45
C SER A 45 -5.92 -17.86 3.92
N ALA A 46 -5.57 -19.15 3.89
CA ALA A 46 -4.32 -19.64 3.31
C ALA A 46 -4.30 -19.42 1.80
N VAL A 47 -5.37 -19.81 1.10
CA VAL A 47 -5.52 -19.62 -0.36
C VAL A 47 -5.42 -18.14 -0.74
N ARG A 48 -6.05 -17.27 0.06
CA ARG A 48 -6.00 -15.81 -0.14
C ARG A 48 -4.58 -15.25 -0.10
N GLU A 49 -3.71 -15.79 0.77
CA GLU A 49 -2.31 -15.40 0.84
C GLU A 49 -1.50 -16.01 -0.32
N LEU A 50 -1.64 -17.31 -0.57
CA LEU A 50 -0.88 -18.02 -1.61
C LEU A 50 -1.16 -17.45 -3.01
N THR A 51 -2.42 -17.11 -3.32
CA THR A 51 -2.80 -16.48 -4.61
C THR A 51 -2.20 -15.08 -4.84
N ARG A 52 -1.50 -14.49 -3.86
CA ARG A 52 -0.76 -13.23 -4.08
C ARG A 52 0.65 -13.45 -4.59
N VAL A 53 1.25 -14.61 -4.32
CA VAL A 53 2.67 -14.87 -4.55
C VAL A 53 2.89 -16.00 -5.54
N ALA A 54 2.02 -17.01 -5.54
CA ALA A 54 2.13 -18.15 -6.44
C ALA A 54 1.75 -17.78 -7.88
N ASP A 55 2.41 -18.43 -8.81
CA ASP A 55 2.08 -18.54 -10.22
C ASP A 55 2.03 -20.02 -10.64
N ALA A 56 1.76 -20.28 -11.93
CA ALA A 56 1.64 -21.65 -12.44
C ALA A 56 2.92 -22.49 -12.31
N GLU A 57 4.10 -21.85 -12.23
CA GLU A 57 5.38 -22.57 -12.07
C GLU A 57 5.70 -22.86 -10.61
N THR A 58 5.28 -21.98 -9.68
CA THR A 58 5.63 -22.03 -8.27
C THR A 58 4.55 -22.61 -7.37
N GLU A 59 3.31 -22.75 -7.84
CA GLU A 59 2.19 -23.20 -6.99
C GLU A 59 2.40 -24.57 -6.35
N ALA A 60 3.08 -25.50 -7.03
CA ALA A 60 3.39 -26.82 -6.47
C ALA A 60 4.35 -26.73 -5.27
N GLU A 61 5.42 -25.94 -5.38
CA GLU A 61 6.38 -25.72 -4.28
C GLU A 61 5.69 -25.03 -3.09
N TRP A 62 4.79 -24.08 -3.37
CA TRP A 62 4.00 -23.39 -2.34
C TRP A 62 3.03 -24.34 -1.62
N LEU A 63 2.44 -25.30 -2.32
CA LEU A 63 1.56 -26.32 -1.73
C LEU A 63 2.33 -27.27 -0.81
N GLU A 64 3.50 -27.74 -1.24
CA GLU A 64 4.35 -28.62 -0.43
C GLU A 64 4.73 -27.96 0.90
N VAL A 65 5.17 -26.70 0.88
CA VAL A 65 5.58 -26.01 2.11
C VAL A 65 4.39 -25.58 2.98
N ALA A 66 3.20 -25.44 2.39
CA ALA A 66 1.96 -25.10 3.10
C ALA A 66 1.37 -26.32 3.83
N GLU A 67 1.77 -27.54 3.48
CA GLU A 67 1.29 -28.76 4.12
C GLU A 67 1.53 -28.72 5.65
N GLY A 68 0.47 -28.97 6.40
CA GLY A 68 0.49 -28.93 7.87
C GLY A 68 0.73 -27.55 8.49
N LYS A 69 0.71 -26.46 7.70
CA LYS A 69 0.85 -25.09 8.20
C LYS A 69 -0.50 -24.45 8.48
N THR A 70 -0.51 -23.62 9.51
CA THR A 70 -1.64 -22.73 9.79
C THR A 70 -1.65 -21.54 8.82
N ALA A 71 -2.82 -20.94 8.61
CA ALA A 71 -2.94 -19.73 7.77
C ALA A 71 -2.01 -18.59 8.21
N SER A 72 -1.77 -18.44 9.52
CA SER A 72 -0.83 -17.42 10.04
C SER A 72 0.64 -17.74 9.75
N GLN A 73 1.01 -19.02 9.68
CA GLN A 73 2.36 -19.43 9.26
C GLN A 73 2.53 -19.19 7.76
N ILE A 74 1.53 -19.54 6.96
CA ILE A 74 1.52 -19.29 5.51
C ILE A 74 1.64 -17.79 5.23
N GLU A 75 0.85 -16.96 5.92
CA GLU A 75 0.95 -15.50 5.80
C GLU A 75 2.39 -15.00 6.05
N ARG A 76 3.05 -15.49 7.10
CA ARG A 76 4.42 -15.10 7.42
C ARG A 76 5.40 -15.50 6.33
N MET A 77 5.21 -16.67 5.71
CA MET A 77 6.07 -17.16 4.63
C MET A 77 5.87 -16.37 3.33
N THR A 78 4.63 -15.94 3.06
CA THR A 78 4.30 -15.11 1.90
C THR A 78 4.62 -13.62 2.11
N SER A 79 4.84 -13.20 3.36
CA SER A 79 5.15 -11.80 3.68
C SER A 79 6.50 -11.42 3.09
N GLY A 80 6.55 -10.28 2.39
CA GLY A 80 7.77 -9.81 1.74
C GLY A 80 8.10 -10.54 0.44
N LYS A 81 7.17 -11.35 -0.11
CA LYS A 81 7.29 -12.01 -1.41
C LYS A 81 6.55 -11.23 -2.50
N LYS A 82 7.02 -11.34 -3.74
CA LYS A 82 6.30 -10.85 -4.92
C LYS A 82 5.69 -12.03 -5.71
N PRO A 83 4.73 -11.76 -6.62
CA PRO A 83 4.24 -12.78 -7.56
C PRO A 83 5.38 -13.47 -8.33
N GLY A 84 5.34 -14.80 -8.37
CA GLY A 84 6.34 -15.67 -9.00
C GLY A 84 7.56 -16.02 -8.14
N ASP A 85 7.64 -15.51 -6.91
CA ASP A 85 8.69 -15.94 -5.97
C ASP A 85 8.44 -17.38 -5.50
N ARG A 86 9.52 -18.13 -5.35
CA ARG A 86 9.54 -19.44 -4.70
C ARG A 86 9.55 -19.27 -3.17
N PRO A 87 9.12 -20.30 -2.42
CA PRO A 87 9.19 -20.28 -0.95
C PRO A 87 10.60 -20.00 -0.41
N SER A 88 11.63 -20.48 -1.11
CA SER A 88 13.05 -20.39 -0.72
C SER A 88 13.72 -19.05 -1.07
N ASP A 89 13.08 -18.21 -1.88
CA ASP A 89 13.65 -16.91 -2.27
C ASP A 89 13.86 -16.00 -1.03
N PRO A 90 14.67 -14.93 -1.12
CA PRO A 90 14.76 -13.96 -0.03
C PRO A 90 13.42 -13.23 0.16
N THR A 91 13.12 -12.83 1.40
CA THR A 91 12.03 -11.90 1.70
C THR A 91 12.53 -10.47 1.63
N ARG A 92 11.66 -9.57 1.18
CA ARG A 92 11.93 -8.14 1.02
C ARG A 92 11.16 -7.36 2.08
N PRO A 93 11.83 -6.73 3.07
CA PRO A 93 11.17 -5.95 4.12
C PRO A 93 10.22 -4.87 3.58
N GLU A 94 10.57 -4.25 2.45
CA GLU A 94 9.77 -3.23 1.76
C GLU A 94 8.45 -3.77 1.16
N LEU A 95 8.33 -5.08 0.98
CA LEU A 95 7.10 -5.75 0.52
C LEU A 95 6.29 -6.37 1.67
N GLU A 96 6.75 -6.23 2.92
CA GLU A 96 6.02 -6.77 4.07
C GLU A 96 4.76 -5.95 4.37
N ARG A 97 3.60 -6.48 4.02
CA ARG A 97 2.31 -5.87 4.34
C ARG A 97 2.10 -5.82 5.86
N LYS A 98 1.74 -4.65 6.39
CA LYS A 98 1.39 -4.49 7.82
C LYS A 98 -0.12 -4.62 8.02
N ARG A 99 -0.54 -5.53 8.91
CA ARG A 99 -1.96 -5.71 9.26
C ARG A 99 -2.39 -4.70 10.33
N VAL A 100 -3.30 -3.81 9.97
CA VAL A 100 -3.97 -2.89 10.91
C VAL A 100 -5.38 -3.42 11.22
N THR A 101 -5.69 -3.63 12.50
CA THR A 101 -7.04 -4.03 12.95
C THR A 101 -7.64 -2.93 13.82
N LEU A 102 -8.81 -2.43 13.44
CA LEU A 102 -9.49 -1.34 14.13
C LEU A 102 -10.82 -1.82 14.73
N ASN A 103 -11.02 -1.59 16.02
CA ASN A 103 -12.32 -1.74 16.68
C ASN A 103 -13.01 -0.37 16.71
N LEU A 104 -13.93 -0.15 15.78
CA LEU A 104 -14.59 1.15 15.58
C LEU A 104 -16.00 1.16 16.19
N SER A 105 -16.42 2.31 16.70
CA SER A 105 -17.82 2.56 17.01
C SER A 105 -18.67 2.58 15.72
N PRO A 106 -20.00 2.37 15.79
CA PRO A 106 -20.86 2.42 14.60
C PRO A 106 -20.76 3.75 13.83
N SER A 107 -20.63 4.88 14.54
CA SER A 107 -20.49 6.21 13.93
C SER A 107 -19.15 6.37 13.21
N ALA A 108 -18.05 5.94 13.82
CA ALA A 108 -16.72 5.97 13.19
C ALA A 108 -16.64 5.04 11.97
N TYR A 109 -17.25 3.85 12.07
CA TYR A 109 -17.34 2.92 10.95
C TYR A 109 -18.16 3.48 9.78
N ALA A 110 -19.28 4.16 10.05
CA ALA A 110 -20.08 4.82 9.03
C ALA A 110 -19.29 5.91 8.29
N LEU A 111 -18.53 6.74 9.02
CA LEU A 111 -17.64 7.75 8.45
C LEU A 111 -16.55 7.14 7.58
N LEU A 112 -15.92 6.05 8.02
CA LEU A 112 -14.91 5.33 7.22
C LEU A 112 -15.48 4.82 5.90
N ARG A 113 -16.70 4.27 5.92
CA ARG A 113 -17.40 3.84 4.69
C ARG A 113 -17.67 5.00 3.75
N GLN A 114 -18.18 6.13 4.27
CA GLN A 114 -18.44 7.33 3.48
C GLN A 114 -17.16 7.89 2.85
N ALA A 115 -16.06 7.95 3.62
CA ALA A 115 -14.77 8.41 3.13
C ALA A 115 -14.28 7.55 1.95
N ARG A 116 -14.41 6.22 2.04
CA ARG A 116 -14.07 5.31 0.95
C ARG A 116 -14.91 5.54 -0.31
N ASP A 117 -16.20 5.78 -0.15
CA ASP A 117 -17.08 6.06 -1.30
C ASP A 117 -16.77 7.41 -1.96
N VAL A 118 -16.40 8.43 -1.19
CA VAL A 118 -15.97 9.74 -1.72
C VAL A 118 -14.67 9.58 -2.51
N LEU A 119 -13.63 9.01 -1.89
CA LEU A 119 -12.33 8.84 -2.54
C LEU A 119 -12.42 7.97 -3.80
N ARG A 120 -13.23 6.90 -3.78
CA ARG A 120 -13.47 6.08 -4.98
C ARG A 120 -14.04 6.91 -6.13
N LYS A 121 -15.01 7.78 -5.86
CA LYS A 121 -15.64 8.63 -6.90
C LYS A 121 -14.62 9.63 -7.46
N GLU A 122 -13.76 10.18 -6.61
CA GLU A 122 -12.69 11.09 -7.03
C GLU A 122 -11.64 10.39 -7.88
N SER A 123 -11.33 9.12 -7.61
CA SER A 123 -10.42 8.28 -8.41
C SER A 123 -11.07 7.69 -9.68
N GLY A 124 -12.09 8.35 -10.23
CA GLY A 124 -12.76 7.92 -11.47
C GLY A 124 -13.63 6.67 -11.33
N GLY A 125 -14.01 6.29 -10.10
CA GLY A 125 -14.83 5.11 -9.83
C GLY A 125 -14.06 3.79 -9.83
N THR A 126 -12.75 3.82 -10.01
CA THR A 126 -11.87 2.64 -9.96
C THR A 126 -11.84 2.06 -8.55
N HIS A 127 -11.68 0.74 -8.45
CA HIS A 127 -11.51 0.06 -7.17
C HIS A 127 -10.25 0.56 -6.45
N LEU A 128 -10.41 0.98 -5.20
CA LEU A 128 -9.31 1.28 -4.29
C LEU A 128 -9.15 0.10 -3.34
N ASP A 129 -8.00 -0.57 -3.40
CA ASP A 129 -7.66 -1.55 -2.38
C ASP A 129 -7.40 -0.88 -1.02
N ASP A 130 -7.13 -1.68 0.01
CA ASP A 130 -6.94 -1.14 1.36
C ASP A 130 -5.72 -0.20 1.43
N ASP A 131 -4.64 -0.47 0.69
CA ASP A 131 -3.44 0.36 0.67
C ASP A 131 -3.72 1.70 -0.02
N ALA A 132 -4.23 1.68 -1.27
CA ALA A 132 -4.56 2.90 -2.02
C ALA A 132 -5.61 3.77 -1.31
N PHE A 133 -6.61 3.15 -0.67
CA PHE A 133 -7.59 3.89 0.12
C PHE A 133 -6.94 4.60 1.33
N ILE A 134 -6.12 3.89 2.10
CA ILE A 134 -5.47 4.46 3.28
C ILE A 134 -4.47 5.54 2.89
N GLU A 135 -3.70 5.33 1.82
CA GLU A 135 -2.78 6.34 1.28
C GLU A 135 -3.52 7.61 0.87
N LEU A 136 -4.62 7.51 0.14
CA LEU A 136 -5.42 8.67 -0.25
C LEU A 136 -6.05 9.37 0.96
N LEU A 137 -6.60 8.60 1.91
CA LEU A 137 -7.21 9.14 3.13
C LEU A 137 -6.17 9.89 3.98
N ALA A 138 -5.01 9.28 4.21
CA ALA A 138 -3.92 9.88 4.97
C ALA A 138 -3.36 11.11 4.24
N SER A 139 -3.13 11.01 2.93
CA SER A 139 -2.66 12.11 2.10
C SER A 139 -3.60 13.31 2.14
N SER A 140 -4.92 13.07 2.12
CA SER A 140 -5.94 14.11 2.23
C SER A 140 -5.91 14.80 3.61
N ALA A 141 -5.81 14.02 4.68
CA ALA A 141 -5.72 14.55 6.05
C ALA A 141 -4.42 15.36 6.27
N LEU A 142 -3.29 14.87 5.75
CA LEU A 142 -1.99 15.54 5.81
C LEU A 142 -1.97 16.82 4.97
N SER A 143 -2.68 16.85 3.84
CA SER A 143 -2.83 18.05 3.00
C SER A 143 -3.78 19.11 3.58
N GLY A 144 -4.78 18.70 4.37
CA GLY A 144 -5.87 19.56 4.85
C GLY A 144 -5.72 20.09 6.27
N GLY A 145 -4.66 19.70 6.99
CA GLY A 145 -4.49 19.96 8.42
C GLY A 145 -3.45 21.02 8.76
N GLY A 146 -3.73 22.29 8.48
CA GLY A 146 -3.01 23.41 9.11
C GLY A 146 -2.74 24.57 8.17
N GLY A 147 -3.10 25.79 8.60
CA GLY A 147 -2.74 27.06 7.95
C GLY A 147 -1.24 27.33 7.99
N ALA A 148 -0.45 26.49 7.31
CA ALA A 148 0.94 26.74 6.98
C ALA A 148 0.97 27.40 5.60
N GLU A 149 1.64 28.55 5.55
CA GLU A 149 1.99 29.35 4.38
C GLU A 149 1.96 28.55 3.06
N GLU A 150 1.32 29.14 2.04
CA GLU A 150 1.19 28.78 0.62
C GLU A 150 2.51 28.43 -0.13
N THR A 151 3.59 28.20 0.61
CA THR A 151 4.97 28.09 0.18
C THR A 151 5.64 26.76 0.53
N ARG A 152 4.98 25.86 1.27
CA ARG A 152 5.52 24.53 1.61
C ARG A 152 4.69 23.43 0.95
N SER A 153 5.36 22.37 0.50
CA SER A 153 4.75 21.19 -0.12
C SER A 153 3.65 20.61 0.78
N ARG A 154 2.52 20.19 0.20
CA ARG A 154 1.33 19.70 0.94
C ARG A 154 1.55 18.33 1.61
N HIS A 155 2.68 17.67 1.34
CA HIS A 155 3.12 16.42 1.95
C HIS A 155 4.63 16.54 2.20
N GLN A 156 5.06 16.79 3.44
CA GLN A 156 6.47 16.55 3.80
C GLN A 156 6.55 15.13 4.36
N ILE A 157 6.93 14.19 3.50
CA ILE A 157 7.30 12.84 3.91
C ILE A 157 8.81 12.87 4.15
N ALA A 158 9.23 12.59 5.39
CA ALA A 158 10.66 12.48 5.70
C ALA A 158 11.14 11.08 5.30
N LEU A 159 11.91 11.00 4.21
CA LEU A 159 12.61 9.79 3.79
C LEU A 159 14.07 9.85 4.21
N THR A 160 14.56 8.77 4.83
CA THR A 160 15.98 8.56 5.10
C THR A 160 16.52 7.52 4.13
N VAL A 161 17.46 7.91 3.27
CA VAL A 161 18.08 7.05 2.26
C VAL A 161 19.52 6.78 2.63
N CYS A 162 19.91 5.51 2.70
CA CYS A 162 21.30 5.12 2.96
C CYS A 162 22.18 5.40 1.73
N GLU A 163 23.29 6.11 1.92
CA GLU A 163 24.23 6.42 0.82
C GLU A 163 24.92 5.16 0.25
N CYS A 164 25.13 4.13 1.08
CA CYS A 164 25.88 2.93 0.70
C CYS A 164 25.04 1.91 -0.08
N CYS A 165 23.84 1.59 0.43
CA CYS A 165 22.99 0.52 -0.13
C CYS A 165 21.71 1.02 -0.78
N LYS A 166 21.44 2.33 -0.74
CA LYS A 166 20.20 2.97 -1.26
C LYS A 166 18.90 2.48 -0.63
N ALA A 167 18.97 1.70 0.45
CA ALA A 167 17.79 1.37 1.25
C ALA A 167 17.17 2.66 1.80
N ALA A 168 15.85 2.78 1.67
CA ALA A 168 15.09 3.94 2.10
C ALA A 168 14.12 3.56 3.21
N THR A 169 13.93 4.49 4.13
CA THR A 169 12.95 4.38 5.23
C THR A 169 12.14 5.67 5.31
N GLN A 170 10.86 5.55 5.65
CA GLN A 170 9.95 6.65 5.86
C GLN A 170 9.63 6.76 7.36
N ASP A 171 9.73 7.97 7.93
CA ASP A 171 9.27 8.21 9.29
C ASP A 171 7.74 8.23 9.33
N ALA A 172 7.16 7.30 10.10
CA ALA A 172 5.75 7.19 10.38
C ALA A 172 5.52 7.39 11.88
N SER A 173 5.50 8.65 12.34
CA SER A 173 5.30 9.01 13.76
C SER A 173 6.38 8.45 14.68
N GLY A 174 7.65 8.50 14.26
CA GLY A 174 8.80 8.01 15.02
C GLY A 174 9.15 6.53 14.80
N GLU A 175 8.37 5.81 14.01
CA GLU A 175 8.74 4.48 13.49
C GLU A 175 9.33 4.61 12.08
N GLN A 176 10.47 3.96 11.83
CA GLN A 176 11.11 3.95 10.52
C GLN A 176 10.61 2.75 9.71
N VAL A 177 9.82 3.01 8.67
CA VAL A 177 9.23 1.99 7.80
C VAL A 177 10.04 1.87 6.51
N PRO A 178 10.61 0.71 6.18
CA PRO A 178 11.30 0.50 4.89
C PRO A 178 10.37 0.76 3.71
N VAL A 179 10.85 1.47 2.70
CA VAL A 179 10.11 1.76 1.45
C VAL A 179 10.95 1.40 0.22
N GLY A 180 10.28 1.02 -0.86
CA GLY A 180 10.92 0.67 -2.13
C GLY A 180 11.51 1.88 -2.88
N PRO A 181 12.40 1.64 -3.86
CA PRO A 181 13.05 2.70 -4.64
C PRO A 181 12.06 3.56 -5.43
N GLU A 182 10.93 3.01 -5.87
CA GLU A 182 9.88 3.74 -6.57
C GLU A 182 9.26 4.88 -5.72
N VAL A 183 9.19 4.70 -4.39
CA VAL A 183 8.72 5.72 -3.46
C VAL A 183 9.74 6.85 -3.35
N VAL A 184 11.03 6.51 -3.40
CA VAL A 184 12.13 7.48 -3.37
C VAL A 184 12.17 8.30 -4.65
N GLU A 185 12.10 7.66 -5.82
CA GLU A 185 12.09 8.33 -7.12
C GLU A 185 10.90 9.31 -7.25
N MET A 186 9.73 8.87 -6.78
CA MET A 186 8.55 9.73 -6.74
C MET A 186 8.74 10.93 -5.80
N ALA A 187 9.36 10.73 -4.63
CA ALA A 187 9.62 11.79 -3.67
C ALA A 187 10.66 12.81 -4.17
N GLU A 188 11.70 12.35 -4.88
CA GLU A 188 12.77 13.20 -5.42
C GLU A 188 12.26 14.23 -6.44
N CYS A 189 11.12 13.99 -7.08
CA CYS A 189 10.56 14.90 -8.10
C CYS A 189 10.22 16.32 -7.57
N ASP A 190 9.94 16.48 -6.27
CA ASP A 190 9.63 17.78 -5.63
C ASP A 190 10.13 17.82 -4.18
N ALA A 191 11.28 17.18 -3.93
CA ALA A 191 11.85 17.03 -2.59
C ALA A 191 12.48 18.32 -2.04
N GLN A 192 12.41 18.45 -0.71
CA GLN A 192 13.35 19.25 0.06
C GLN A 192 14.41 18.32 0.64
N VAL A 193 15.65 18.48 0.20
CA VAL A 193 16.79 17.65 0.64
C VAL A 193 17.47 18.33 1.82
N ILE A 194 17.35 17.75 3.01
CA ILE A 194 17.92 18.30 4.26
C ILE A 194 19.43 17.99 4.39
N GLY A 195 19.93 17.01 3.64
CA GLY A 195 21.33 16.55 3.72
C GLY A 195 21.52 15.48 4.80
N ARG A 196 22.77 15.27 5.23
CA ARG A 196 23.07 14.28 6.28
C ARG A 196 22.45 14.67 7.63
N VAL A 197 21.74 13.73 8.23
CA VAL A 197 21.02 13.91 9.51
C VAL A 197 21.81 13.41 10.74
N ASP A 198 22.97 12.77 10.52
CA ASP A 198 23.85 12.33 11.60
C ASP A 198 24.50 13.54 12.31
N ILE A 199 24.30 13.61 13.63
CA ILE A 199 24.75 14.73 14.49
C ILE A 199 26.27 14.95 14.41
N SER A 200 27.04 13.91 14.06
CA SER A 200 28.51 13.95 13.92
C SER A 200 29.00 14.54 12.60
N ALA A 201 28.16 14.69 11.58
CA ALA A 201 28.54 15.13 10.23
C ALA A 201 28.40 16.65 10.00
N GLY A 202 27.81 17.38 10.96
CA GLY A 202 27.47 18.80 10.81
C GLY A 202 26.16 19.01 10.03
N TYR A 203 25.54 20.18 10.21
CA TYR A 203 24.28 20.50 9.55
C TYR A 203 24.51 21.02 8.14
N GLU A 204 23.99 20.31 7.15
CA GLU A 204 23.94 20.80 5.77
C GLU A 204 22.74 21.73 5.57
N ARG A 205 22.86 22.68 4.64
CA ARG A 205 21.75 23.56 4.30
C ARG A 205 20.76 22.80 3.44
N ALA A 206 19.50 22.78 3.90
CA ALA A 206 18.43 22.19 3.12
C ALA A 206 18.30 22.87 1.75
N SER A 207 18.20 22.08 0.69
CA SER A 207 17.97 22.52 -0.69
C SER A 207 16.61 22.03 -1.20
N GLN A 208 16.07 22.65 -2.25
CA GLN A 208 14.80 22.23 -2.86
C GLN A 208 15.01 21.97 -4.34
N VAL A 209 14.45 20.87 -4.83
CA VAL A 209 14.53 20.48 -6.26
C VAL A 209 13.79 21.49 -7.14
N ILE A 210 12.59 21.91 -6.72
CA ILE A 210 11.85 23.00 -7.36
C ILE A 210 11.95 24.25 -6.49
N PRO A 211 12.59 25.34 -6.98
CA PRO A 211 12.67 26.57 -6.20
C PRO A 211 11.28 27.12 -5.81
N PRO A 212 11.09 27.65 -4.59
CA PRO A 212 9.79 28.14 -4.12
C PRO A 212 9.14 29.18 -5.06
N ALA A 213 9.95 30.01 -5.71
CA ALA A 213 9.46 31.01 -6.65
C ALA A 213 8.83 30.37 -7.91
N VAL A 214 9.46 29.32 -8.44
CA VAL A 214 8.96 28.57 -9.60
C VAL A 214 7.68 27.85 -9.23
N ARG A 215 7.66 27.16 -8.09
CA ARG A 215 6.47 26.47 -7.57
C ARG A 215 5.28 27.42 -7.42
N ARG A 216 5.47 28.57 -6.77
CA ARG A 216 4.41 29.58 -6.61
C ARG A 216 3.84 30.06 -7.95
N ALA A 217 4.69 30.25 -8.96
CA ALA A 217 4.25 30.66 -10.29
C ALA A 217 3.41 29.57 -10.98
N VAL A 218 3.84 28.30 -10.90
CA VAL A 218 3.13 27.16 -11.49
C VAL A 218 1.79 26.93 -10.80
N VAL A 219 1.75 26.90 -9.46
CA VAL A 219 0.51 26.69 -8.68
C VAL A 219 -0.51 27.80 -8.98
N ARG A 220 -0.07 29.07 -9.05
CA ARG A 220 -0.95 30.19 -9.43
C ARG A 220 -1.45 30.08 -10.86
N ARG A 221 -0.60 29.66 -11.81
CA ARG A 221 -0.98 29.45 -13.22
C ARG A 221 -2.09 28.39 -13.37
N HIS A 222 -2.04 27.32 -12.57
CA HIS A 222 -2.97 26.19 -12.66
C HIS A 222 -4.09 26.25 -11.62
N GLY A 223 -4.32 27.40 -10.97
CA GLY A 223 -5.45 27.59 -10.05
C GLY A 223 -5.42 26.65 -8.83
N GLY A 224 -4.22 26.23 -8.38
CA GLY A 224 -4.09 25.31 -7.25
C GLY A 224 -4.31 23.83 -7.57
N VAL A 225 -4.52 23.48 -8.84
CA VAL A 225 -4.67 22.09 -9.31
C VAL A 225 -3.32 21.60 -9.86
N CYS A 226 -2.94 20.37 -9.53
CA CYS A 226 -1.76 19.74 -10.11
C CYS A 226 -2.02 19.51 -11.62
N ALA A 227 -1.19 20.10 -12.47
CA ALA A 227 -1.23 19.88 -13.92
C ALA A 227 0.14 19.37 -14.33
N VAL A 228 0.19 18.10 -14.71
CA VAL A 228 1.36 17.48 -15.35
C VAL A 228 1.28 17.82 -16.85
N PRO A 229 2.38 18.14 -17.55
CA PRO A 229 2.38 18.18 -19.01
C PRO A 229 2.01 16.83 -19.64
#